data_AF-M5C1P2-F1
#
_entry.id   AF-M5C1P2-F1
#
_cell.length_a   1.000
_cell.length_b   1.000
_cell.length_c   1.000
_cell.angle_alpha   90.00
_cell.angle_beta   90.00
_cell.angle_gamma   90.00
#
_symmetry.space_group_name_H-M   'P 1'
#
loop_
_entity.id
_entity.type
_entity.pdbx_description
1 polymer ?
#
loop_
_entity_poly.entity_id
_entity_poly.type
_entity_poly.pdbx_seq_one_letter_code
_entity_poly.pdbx_strand_id
1 'polypeptide(L)'
;MVFEQVRNGGAETPSYLSQLLESKGGANITDIDMELTKWTAASLFTGGSTTTVGMVWSFVLMLSLHPEAAKLAQAEIDAVVGRERVPDLKDRESMPYMEAVLQEVMRLCPVVPLGTYKEASPTAEYSWLSQVSLIPLLRISNSEVIGFQRMQQLILTSGLCFAIQSTLRLRIPSTHPVS
;
A
#
# COMPACT_ATOMS: atom_id res chain seq x y z
N MET A 1 12.77 11.27 -21.87
CA MET A 1 12.15 10.57 -20.73
C MET A 1 12.94 9.27 -20.54
N VAL A 2 13.72 9.13 -19.46
CA VAL A 2 14.65 8.04 -19.05
C VAL A 2 15.22 7.12 -20.13
N PHE A 3 14.39 6.34 -20.83
CA PHE A 3 14.82 5.50 -21.97
C PHE A 3 15.62 6.29 -23.02
N GLU A 4 15.16 7.48 -23.40
CA GLU A 4 15.89 8.35 -24.34
C GLU A 4 17.26 8.80 -23.77
N GLN A 5 17.36 8.97 -22.45
CA GLN A 5 18.63 9.35 -21.81
C GLN A 5 19.61 8.17 -21.80
N VAL A 6 19.12 6.96 -21.48
CA VAL A 6 19.92 5.72 -21.57
C VAL A 6 20.37 5.45 -23.00
N ARG A 7 19.50 5.66 -24.00
CA ARG A 7 19.84 5.51 -25.42
C ARG A 7 20.90 6.51 -25.89
N ASN A 8 20.85 7.74 -25.40
CA ASN A 8 21.79 8.81 -25.76
C ASN A 8 23.14 8.75 -25.01
N GLY A 9 23.42 7.65 -24.29
CA GLY A 9 24.72 7.42 -23.65
C GLY A 9 24.81 7.80 -22.17
N GLY A 10 23.69 8.05 -21.49
CA GLY A 10 23.66 8.08 -20.03
C GLY A 10 22.43 8.78 -19.44
N ALA A 11 21.86 8.18 -18.39
CA ALA A 11 21.02 8.92 -17.46
C ALA A 11 21.92 9.67 -16.46
N GLU A 12 21.77 10.99 -16.35
CA GLU A 12 22.56 11.84 -15.44
C GLU A 12 22.40 11.44 -13.96
N THR A 13 21.28 10.82 -13.62
CA THR A 13 20.97 10.32 -12.27
C THR A 13 20.59 8.84 -12.30
N PRO A 14 21.27 7.96 -11.53
CA PRO A 14 20.92 6.56 -11.46
C PRO A 14 19.53 6.41 -10.83
N SER A 15 18.62 5.76 -11.55
CA SER A 15 17.26 5.49 -11.09
C SER A 15 16.93 4.01 -11.27
N TYR A 16 15.90 3.51 -10.59
CA TYR A 16 15.40 2.13 -10.76
C TYR A 16 15.24 1.76 -12.24
N LEU A 17 14.63 2.66 -13.02
CA LEU A 17 14.43 2.47 -14.46
C LEU A 17 15.73 2.48 -15.25
N SER A 18 16.67 3.40 -14.96
CA SER A 18 17.97 3.42 -15.65
C SER A 18 18.75 2.14 -15.42
N GLN A 19 18.86 1.71 -14.15
CA GLN A 19 19.59 0.50 -13.78
C GLN A 19 18.94 -0.75 -14.37
N LEU A 20 17.61 -0.83 -14.35
CA LEU A 20 16.89 -1.96 -14.93
C LEU A 20 17.06 -2.01 -16.45
N LEU A 21 16.98 -0.86 -17.14
CA LEU A 21 17.21 -0.77 -18.58
C LEU A 21 18.64 -1.16 -18.96
N GLU A 22 19.64 -0.66 -18.23
CA GLU A 22 21.05 -1.01 -18.43
C GLU A 22 21.29 -2.52 -18.23
N SER A 23 20.72 -3.11 -17.16
CA SER A 23 20.83 -4.55 -16.90
C SER A 23 20.22 -5.45 -17.98
N LYS A 24 19.25 -4.91 -18.74
CA LYS A 24 18.51 -5.60 -19.80
C LYS A 24 19.03 -5.32 -21.22
N GLY A 25 20.17 -4.63 -21.35
CA GLY A 25 20.83 -4.39 -22.63
C GLY A 25 20.82 -2.94 -23.12
N GLY A 26 20.32 -2.00 -22.30
CA GLY A 26 20.37 -0.57 -22.58
C GLY A 26 19.75 -0.20 -23.92
N ALA A 27 20.57 0.28 -24.86
CA ALA A 27 20.14 0.65 -26.20
C ALA A 27 19.66 -0.54 -27.08
N ASN A 28 20.06 -1.77 -26.75
CA ASN A 28 19.72 -2.99 -27.48
C ASN A 28 18.66 -3.85 -26.76
N ILE A 29 17.82 -3.23 -25.92
CA ILE A 29 16.78 -3.94 -25.17
C ILE A 29 15.73 -4.54 -26.11
N THR A 30 15.28 -5.76 -25.80
CA THR A 30 14.17 -6.41 -26.52
C THR A 30 12.85 -5.71 -26.21
N ASP A 31 11.89 -5.69 -27.15
CA ASP A 31 10.55 -5.12 -26.93
C ASP A 31 9.85 -5.72 -25.70
N ILE A 32 10.02 -7.03 -25.47
CA ILE A 32 9.46 -7.75 -24.31
C ILE A 32 10.07 -7.22 -23.00
N ASP A 33 11.39 -7.10 -22.92
CA ASP A 33 12.08 -6.57 -21.73
C ASP A 33 11.72 -5.10 -21.49
N MET A 34 11.52 -4.32 -22.57
CA MET A 34 11.04 -2.95 -22.47
C MET A 34 9.63 -2.88 -21.87
N GLU A 35 8.72 -3.75 -22.31
CA GLU A 35 7.35 -3.81 -21.79
C GLU A 35 7.35 -4.23 -20.31
N LEU A 36 8.11 -5.28 -19.97
CA LEU A 36 8.25 -5.74 -18.59
C LEU A 36 8.81 -4.63 -17.69
N THR A 37 9.83 -3.90 -18.15
CA THR A 37 10.42 -2.78 -17.41
C THR A 37 9.41 -1.66 -17.15
N LYS A 38 8.50 -1.39 -18.09
CA LYS A 38 7.40 -0.44 -17.89
C LYS A 38 6.42 -0.95 -16.83
N TRP A 39 6.01 -2.21 -16.94
CA TRP A 39 5.06 -2.82 -16.00
C TRP A 39 5.60 -2.92 -14.58
N THR A 40 6.87 -3.27 -14.41
CA THR A 40 7.49 -3.33 -13.07
C THR A 40 7.56 -1.95 -12.43
N ALA A 41 7.95 -0.92 -13.18
CA ALA A 41 7.99 0.44 -12.69
C ALA A 41 6.59 0.99 -12.35
N ALA A 42 5.59 0.71 -13.20
CA ALA A 42 4.20 1.08 -12.93
C ALA A 42 3.67 0.38 -11.67
N SER A 43 4.01 -0.90 -11.49
CA SER A 43 3.62 -1.68 -10.31
C SER A 43 4.27 -1.15 -9.04
N LEU A 44 5.57 -0.83 -9.08
CA LEU A 44 6.30 -0.25 -7.96
C LEU A 44 5.72 1.11 -7.55
N PHE A 45 5.47 1.99 -8.54
CA PHE A 45 4.90 3.31 -8.29
C PHE A 45 3.49 3.21 -7.70
N THR A 46 2.63 2.37 -8.27
CA THR A 46 1.24 2.20 -7.80
C THR A 46 1.20 1.55 -6.42
N GLY A 47 2.06 0.55 -6.18
CA GLY A 47 2.13 -0.16 -4.91
C GLY A 47 2.68 0.67 -3.76
N GLY A 48 3.55 1.65 -4.04
CA GLY A 48 4.16 2.53 -3.03
C GLY A 48 3.52 3.91 -2.88
N SER A 49 2.85 4.45 -3.90
CA SER A 49 2.30 5.82 -3.84
C SER A 49 1.01 5.91 -3.04
N THR A 50 -0.06 5.28 -3.53
CA THR A 50 -1.41 5.37 -2.95
C THR A 50 -1.45 4.79 -1.54
N THR A 51 -0.73 3.70 -1.30
CA THR A 51 -0.71 3.01 -0.01
C THR A 51 -0.03 3.86 1.07
N THR A 52 1.10 4.48 0.75
CA THR A 52 1.85 5.35 1.68
C THR A 52 1.03 6.60 2.00
N VAL A 53 0.40 7.23 1.00
CA VAL A 53 -0.48 8.39 1.24
C VAL A 53 -1.64 8.00 2.17
N GLY A 54 -2.30 6.87 1.93
CA GLY A 54 -3.37 6.38 2.81
C GLY A 54 -2.91 6.13 4.24
N MET A 55 -1.69 5.63 4.43
CA MET A 55 -1.10 5.42 5.76
C MET A 55 -0.84 6.75 6.48
N VAL A 56 -0.24 7.72 5.81
CA VAL A 56 0.03 9.04 6.39
C VAL A 56 -1.27 9.74 6.80
N TRP A 57 -2.31 9.65 5.98
CA TRP A 57 -3.63 10.20 6.32
C TRP A 57 -4.22 9.51 7.55
N SER A 58 -4.16 8.18 7.61
CA SER A 58 -4.62 7.41 8.78
C SER A 58 -3.84 7.78 10.04
N PHE A 59 -2.52 7.96 9.94
CA PHE A 59 -1.66 8.36 11.04
C PHE A 59 -2.02 9.75 11.58
N VAL A 60 -2.13 10.75 10.70
CA VAL A 60 -2.52 12.11 11.10
C VAL A 60 -3.92 12.13 11.71
N LEU A 61 -4.86 11.37 11.15
CA LEU A 61 -6.21 11.24 11.69
C LEU A 61 -6.20 10.64 13.10
N MET A 62 -5.47 9.54 13.29
CA MET A 62 -5.39 8.87 14.59
C MET A 62 -4.73 9.74 15.66
N LEU A 63 -3.66 10.47 15.34
CA LEU A 63 -3.04 11.43 16.26
C LEU A 63 -3.98 12.61 16.59
N SER A 64 -4.82 13.02 15.64
CA SER A 64 -5.82 14.08 15.87
C SER A 64 -6.95 13.62 16.79
N LEU A 65 -7.32 12.34 16.75
CA LEU A 65 -8.32 11.74 17.63
C LEU A 65 -7.77 11.42 19.03
N HIS A 66 -6.47 11.19 19.15
CA HIS A 66 -5.77 10.80 20.38
C HIS A 66 -4.63 11.78 20.71
N PRO A 67 -4.94 13.03 21.10
CA PRO A 67 -3.94 14.06 21.37
C PRO A 67 -2.99 13.70 22.53
N GLU A 68 -3.42 12.86 23.47
CA GLU A 68 -2.59 12.32 24.54
C GLU A 68 -1.46 11.43 24.02
N ALA A 69 -1.76 10.53 23.08
CA ALA A 69 -0.77 9.66 22.45
C ALA A 69 0.20 10.48 21.58
N ALA A 70 -0.33 11.48 20.86
CA ALA A 70 0.49 12.40 20.07
C ALA A 70 1.50 13.17 20.92
N LYS A 71 1.12 13.64 22.11
CA LYS A 71 2.03 14.33 23.03
C LYS A 71 3.16 13.43 23.55
N LEU A 72 2.84 12.18 23.89
CA LEU A 72 3.83 11.22 24.36
C LEU A 72 4.80 10.84 23.24
N ALA A 73 4.30 10.61 22.02
CA ALA A 73 5.14 10.35 20.85
C ALA A 73 6.06 11.53 20.54
N GLN A 74 5.53 12.76 20.58
CA GLN A 74 6.35 13.96 20.39
C GLN A 74 7.41 14.13 21.48
N ALA A 75 7.08 13.82 22.74
CA ALA A 75 8.04 13.90 23.85
C ALA A 75 9.19 12.89 23.69
N GLU A 76 8.90 11.67 23.20
CA GLU A 76 9.93 10.68 22.89
C GLU A 76 10.84 11.14 21.76
N ILE A 77 10.26 11.68 20.67
CA ILE A 77 11.03 12.24 19.55
C ILE A 77 11.93 13.39 20.03
N ASP A 78 11.38 14.33 20.79
CA ASP A 78 12.13 15.47 21.33
C ASP A 78 13.26 15.02 22.27
N ALA A 79 13.09 13.90 23.00
CA ALA A 79 14.11 13.34 23.89
C ALA A 79 15.24 12.62 23.16
N VAL A 80 14.95 11.89 22.08
CA VAL A 80 15.94 11.08 21.34
C VAL A 80 16.66 11.92 20.27
N VAL A 81 15.92 12.69 19.50
CA VAL A 81 16.42 13.42 18.33
C VAL A 81 16.84 14.84 18.70
N GLY A 82 16.13 15.46 19.67
CA GLY A 82 16.23 16.88 19.95
C GLY A 82 15.50 17.73 18.92
N ARG A 83 15.72 19.05 18.95
CA ARG A 83 15.05 20.03 18.04
C ARG A 83 15.97 20.60 16.95
N GLU A 84 17.25 20.23 16.96
CA GLU A 84 18.25 20.79 16.03
C GLU A 84 18.32 20.04 14.69
N ARG A 85 17.79 18.81 14.63
CA ARG A 85 17.82 17.96 13.43
C ARG A 85 16.52 17.22 13.22
N VAL A 86 16.30 16.77 11.99
CA VAL A 86 15.20 15.84 11.67
C VAL A 86 15.57 14.40 12.08
N PRO A 87 14.57 13.53 12.38
CA PRO A 87 14.82 12.12 12.68
C PRO A 87 15.46 11.38 11.50
N ASP A 88 16.36 10.44 11.81
CA ASP A 88 16.97 9.52 10.85
C ASP A 88 16.55 8.06 11.17
N LEU A 89 16.71 7.14 10.22
CA LEU A 89 16.32 5.73 10.38
C LEU A 89 17.05 5.03 11.53
N LYS A 90 18.25 5.51 11.89
CA LYS A 90 19.04 4.99 13.02
C LYS A 90 18.41 5.29 14.37
N ASP A 91 17.62 6.36 14.48
CA ASP A 91 16.96 6.75 15.73
C ASP A 91 15.78 5.84 16.06
N ARG A 92 15.27 5.09 15.07
CA ARG A 92 14.06 4.27 15.19
C ARG A 92 14.15 3.24 16.32
N GLU A 93 15.31 2.62 16.52
CA GLU A 93 15.52 1.65 17.60
C GLU A 93 15.43 2.28 19.00
N SER A 94 15.69 3.59 19.09
CA SER A 94 15.62 4.36 20.34
C SER A 94 14.25 5.00 20.58
N MET A 95 13.28 4.82 19.67
CA MET A 95 11.91 5.37 19.78
C MET A 95 10.84 4.26 19.81
N PRO A 96 10.84 3.40 20.85
CA PRO A 96 9.91 2.28 20.94
C PRO A 96 8.44 2.70 21.06
N TYR A 97 8.13 3.84 21.67
CA TYR A 97 6.74 4.30 21.80
C TYR A 97 6.20 4.77 20.45
N MET A 98 6.97 5.55 19.68
CA MET A 98 6.61 5.96 18.34
C MET A 98 6.42 4.76 17.40
N GLU A 99 7.28 3.74 17.50
CA GLU A 99 7.11 2.50 16.76
C GLU A 99 5.80 1.79 17.16
N ALA A 100 5.49 1.70 18.46
CA ALA A 100 4.24 1.12 18.93
C ALA A 100 3.00 1.89 18.42
N VAL A 101 3.04 3.23 18.42
CA VAL A 101 1.97 4.06 17.85
C VAL A 101 1.80 3.78 16.36
N LEU A 102 2.88 3.72 15.60
CA LEU A 102 2.83 3.41 14.17
C LEU A 102 2.21 2.02 13.92
N GLN A 103 2.66 1.00 14.66
CA GLN A 103 2.12 -0.36 14.57
C GLN A 103 0.61 -0.40 14.90
N GLU A 104 0.18 0.35 15.92
CA GLU A 104 -1.22 0.40 16.32
C GLU A 104 -2.09 1.12 15.29
N VAL A 105 -1.59 2.19 14.67
CA VAL A 105 -2.26 2.84 13.53
C VAL A 105 -2.41 1.86 12.36
N MET A 106 -1.35 1.13 12.01
CA MET A 106 -1.39 0.13 10.93
C MET A 106 -2.38 -1.01 11.25
N ARG A 107 -2.47 -1.40 12.53
CA ARG A 107 -3.45 -2.38 13.01
C ARG A 107 -4.86 -1.83 12.83
N LEU A 108 -5.16 -0.66 13.37
CA LEU A 108 -6.52 -0.08 13.36
C LEU A 108 -6.99 0.35 11.97
N CYS A 109 -6.07 0.84 11.14
CA CYS A 109 -6.35 1.43 9.83
C CYS A 109 -5.52 0.76 8.73
N PRO A 110 -5.74 -0.54 8.43
CA PRO A 110 -4.96 -1.22 7.41
C PRO A 110 -5.31 -0.65 6.04
N VAL A 111 -4.31 -0.16 5.30
CA VAL A 111 -4.52 0.49 3.98
C VAL A 111 -5.02 -0.49 2.91
N VAL A 112 -4.75 -1.79 3.09
CA VAL A 112 -5.27 -2.86 2.23
C VAL A 112 -6.05 -3.87 3.08
N PRO A 113 -7.27 -3.56 3.52
CA PRO A 113 -7.99 -4.36 4.52
C PRO A 113 -8.27 -5.82 4.11
N LEU A 114 -8.37 -6.07 2.80
CA LEU A 114 -8.66 -7.38 2.22
C LEU A 114 -7.41 -8.12 1.72
N GLY A 115 -6.22 -7.50 1.81
CA GLY A 115 -5.02 -8.00 1.15
C GLY A 115 -5.16 -8.01 -0.39
N THR A 116 -4.22 -8.65 -1.07
CA THR A 116 -4.30 -8.92 -2.51
C THR A 116 -4.93 -10.28 -2.75
N TYR A 117 -5.65 -10.43 -3.86
CA TYR A 117 -6.15 -11.73 -4.29
C TYR A 117 -4.99 -12.70 -4.48
N LYS A 118 -5.10 -13.88 -3.90
CA LYS A 118 -4.15 -14.98 -4.06
C LYS A 118 -4.87 -16.14 -4.71
N GLU A 119 -4.24 -16.75 -5.70
CA GLU A 119 -4.67 -18.02 -6.27
C GLU A 119 -3.90 -19.17 -5.62
N ALA A 120 -4.58 -20.29 -5.36
CA ALA A 120 -3.96 -21.46 -4.78
C ALA A 120 -3.13 -22.19 -5.86
N SER A 121 -1.87 -22.49 -5.55
CA SER A 121 -1.05 -23.33 -6.42
C SER A 121 -1.67 -24.74 -6.52
N PRO A 122 -1.71 -25.37 -7.70
CA PRO A 122 -2.40 -26.65 -7.92
C PRO A 122 -1.94 -27.82 -7.03
N THR A 123 -0.76 -27.70 -6.42
CA THR A 123 -0.15 -28.70 -5.52
C THR A 123 -0.50 -28.50 -4.05
N ALA A 124 -1.35 -27.52 -3.71
CA ALA A 124 -1.78 -27.31 -2.34
C ALA A 124 -2.70 -28.46 -1.89
N GLU A 125 -2.17 -29.33 -1.02
CA GLU A 125 -2.75 -30.60 -0.55
C GLU A 125 -4.07 -30.45 0.26
N TYR A 126 -4.57 -29.23 0.47
CA TYR A 126 -5.71 -28.94 1.34
C TYR A 126 -6.88 -28.29 0.59
N SER A 127 -7.71 -29.09 -0.07
CA SER A 127 -8.84 -28.59 -0.89
C SER A 127 -10.01 -27.99 -0.09
N TRP A 128 -10.10 -28.23 1.23
CA TRP A 128 -11.08 -27.58 2.12
C TRP A 128 -10.78 -26.09 2.39
N LEU A 129 -9.60 -25.59 1.98
CA LEU A 129 -9.23 -24.18 2.03
C LEU A 129 -9.63 -23.40 0.77
N SER A 130 -10.22 -24.03 -0.25
CA SER A 130 -10.71 -23.33 -1.45
C SER A 130 -11.87 -22.35 -1.14
N GLN A 131 -12.52 -22.49 0.02
CA GLN A 131 -13.48 -21.51 0.57
C GLN A 131 -12.84 -20.49 1.55
N VAL A 132 -11.56 -20.65 1.89
CA VAL A 132 -10.81 -19.83 2.87
C VAL A 132 -9.85 -18.84 2.18
N SER A 133 -9.97 -18.65 0.87
CA SER A 133 -9.13 -17.74 0.05
C SER A 133 -9.13 -16.26 0.49
N LEU A 134 -9.81 -15.91 1.58
CA LEU A 134 -9.94 -14.56 2.12
C LEU A 134 -10.01 -14.66 3.65
N ILE A 135 -8.89 -14.82 4.36
CA ILE A 135 -8.83 -14.29 5.73
C ILE A 135 -8.50 -12.80 5.55
N PRO A 136 -9.47 -11.89 5.70
CA PRO A 136 -9.20 -10.48 5.52
C PRO A 136 -8.17 -10.04 6.57
N LEU A 137 -7.22 -9.16 6.21
CA LEU A 137 -6.36 -8.52 7.20
C LEU A 137 -7.20 -7.85 8.30
N LEU A 138 -8.41 -7.41 7.96
CA LEU A 138 -9.45 -6.99 8.92
C LEU A 138 -9.74 -7.99 10.03
N ARG A 139 -9.80 -9.30 9.74
CA ARG A 139 -10.15 -10.32 10.74
C ARG A 139 -8.99 -10.65 11.67
N ILE A 140 -7.74 -10.47 11.20
CA ILE A 140 -6.54 -10.60 12.02
C ILE A 140 -6.36 -9.35 12.89
N SER A 141 -6.62 -8.17 12.34
CA SER A 141 -6.50 -6.90 13.05
C SER A 141 -7.62 -6.66 14.09
N ASN A 142 -8.87 -6.98 13.75
CA ASN A 142 -10.05 -6.56 14.51
C ASN A 142 -10.67 -7.65 15.39
N SER A 143 -9.90 -8.59 15.92
CA SER A 143 -10.45 -9.54 16.89
C SER A 143 -10.97 -8.89 18.18
N GLU A 144 -10.81 -7.57 18.40
CA GLU A 144 -11.22 -6.91 19.66
C GLU A 144 -11.90 -5.51 19.62
N VAL A 145 -12.21 -4.85 18.48
CA VAL A 145 -12.67 -3.43 18.54
C VAL A 145 -13.89 -3.07 17.67
N ILE A 146 -14.96 -2.57 18.33
CA ILE A 146 -16.27 -2.14 17.79
C ILE A 146 -16.22 -0.78 17.03
N GLY A 147 -15.09 -0.06 17.04
CA GLY A 147 -14.95 1.28 16.47
C GLY A 147 -14.85 1.38 14.94
N PHE A 148 -14.59 0.27 14.24
CA PHE A 148 -14.20 0.27 12.82
C PHE A 148 -15.33 0.67 11.83
N GLN A 149 -16.61 0.46 12.19
CA GLN A 149 -17.72 0.79 11.30
C GLN A 149 -17.89 2.30 11.05
N ARG A 150 -17.51 3.17 12.00
CA ARG A 150 -17.63 4.63 11.81
C ARG A 150 -16.56 5.19 10.88
N MET A 151 -15.36 4.62 10.88
CA MET A 151 -14.26 5.10 10.05
C MET A 151 -14.40 4.65 8.59
N GLN A 152 -14.90 3.43 8.34
CA GLN A 152 -15.22 2.98 6.98
C GLN A 152 -16.35 3.81 6.34
N GLN A 153 -17.36 4.26 7.11
CA GLN A 153 -18.40 5.14 6.54
C GLN A 153 -17.86 6.50 6.10
N LEU A 154 -16.86 7.06 6.79
CA LEU A 154 -16.22 8.32 6.40
C LEU A 154 -15.31 8.19 5.15
N ILE A 155 -14.62 7.06 4.99
CA ILE A 155 -13.79 6.78 3.80
C ILE A 155 -14.65 6.35 2.60
N LEU A 156 -15.76 5.65 2.82
CA LEU A 156 -16.70 5.27 1.76
C LEU A 156 -17.54 6.46 1.26
N THR A 157 -17.70 7.52 2.06
CA THR A 157 -18.41 8.75 1.66
C THR A 157 -17.50 9.76 0.97
N SER A 158 -16.18 9.62 1.03
CA SER A 158 -15.22 10.48 0.31
C SER A 158 -14.97 10.00 -1.13
N GLY A 159 -15.99 10.10 -2.00
CA GLY A 159 -15.89 10.24 -3.47
C GLY A 159 -15.20 9.16 -4.32
N LEU A 160 -14.26 8.36 -3.81
CA LEU A 160 -13.51 7.35 -4.56
C LEU A 160 -14.35 6.10 -4.86
N CYS A 161 -15.38 5.80 -4.07
CA CYS A 161 -16.17 4.58 -4.22
C CYS A 161 -17.20 4.65 -5.37
N PHE A 162 -17.54 5.84 -5.86
CA PHE A 162 -18.55 6.00 -6.92
C PHE A 162 -18.09 5.44 -8.28
N ALA A 163 -16.79 5.45 -8.55
CA ALA A 163 -16.23 4.97 -9.83
C ALA A 163 -16.23 3.44 -9.98
N ILE A 164 -16.20 2.70 -8.87
CA ILE A 164 -16.19 1.23 -8.91
C ILE A 164 -17.61 0.66 -8.95
N GLN A 165 -18.58 1.31 -8.30
CA GLN A 165 -19.99 0.87 -8.32
C GLN A 165 -20.70 1.15 -9.65
N SER A 166 -20.33 2.20 -10.40
CA SER A 166 -20.91 2.47 -11.72
C SER A 166 -20.47 1.44 -12.78
N THR A 167 -19.29 0.85 -12.62
CA THR A 167 -18.71 -0.06 -13.61
C THR A 167 -19.20 -1.50 -13.44
N LEU A 168 -19.59 -1.91 -12.22
CA LEU A 168 -20.09 -3.26 -11.96
C LEU A 168 -21.59 -3.48 -12.25
N ARG A 169 -22.37 -2.41 -12.49
CA ARG A 169 -23.84 -2.52 -12.77
C ARG A 169 -24.21 -2.77 -14.24
N LEU A 170 -23.26 -2.80 -15.17
CA LEU A 170 -23.56 -2.90 -16.61
C LEU A 170 -23.24 -4.26 -17.24
N ARG A 171 -22.93 -5.31 -16.48
CA ARG A 171 -22.55 -6.61 -17.09
C ARG A 171 -23.14 -7.85 -16.43
N ILE A 172 -24.46 -7.87 -16.28
CA ILE A 172 -25.22 -9.12 -16.15
C ILE A 172 -26.36 -9.07 -17.18
N PRO A 173 -26.25 -9.76 -18.33
CA PRO A 173 -27.37 -9.93 -19.24
C PRO A 173 -28.37 -10.92 -18.63
N SER A 174 -29.62 -10.49 -18.51
CA SER A 174 -30.75 -11.30 -18.06
C SER A 174 -31.05 -12.41 -19.06
N THR A 175 -30.75 -13.66 -18.72
CA THR A 175 -31.29 -14.84 -19.44
C THR A 175 -32.71 -15.11 -18.95
N HIS A 176 -33.65 -15.11 -19.90
CA HIS A 176 -35.09 -15.32 -19.74
C HIS A 176 -35.47 -16.70 -19.15
N PRO A 177 -36.69 -16.84 -18.57
CA PRO A 177 -37.11 -18.04 -17.89
C PRO A 177 -37.54 -19.16 -18.85
N VAL A 178 -37.34 -20.37 -18.35
CA VAL A 178 -37.73 -21.67 -18.90
C VAL A 178 -39.24 -21.73 -19.17
N SER A 179 -39.60 -22.24 -20.36
CA SER A 179 -40.89 -22.89 -20.65
C SER A 179 -40.63 -24.21 -21.35
#